data_AF-A0A496UQ75-F1
#
_entry.id   AF-A0A496UQ75-F1
#
_cell.length_a   1.000
_cell.length_b   1.000
_cell.length_c   1.000
_cell.angle_alpha   90.00
_cell.angle_beta   90.00
_cell.angle_gamma   90.00
#
_symmetry.space_group_name_H-M   'P 1'
#
loop_
_entity.id
_entity.type
_entity.pdbx_description
1 polymer ?
#
loop_
_entity_poly.entity_id
_entity_poly.type
_entity_poly.pdbx_seq_one_letter_code
_entity_poly.pdbx_strand_id
1 'polypeptide(L)' 'RLARVVECRFFAGFTEEETALALDISDRTVRRDWIKARTILHGMLGSPVGEDT' A
#
# COMPACT_ATOMS: atom_id res chain seq x y z
N ARG A 1 -2.27 -8.87 3.02
CA ARG A 1 -0.89 -8.35 2.95
C ARG A 1 -0.84 -6.85 2.63
N LEU A 2 -1.46 -6.35 1.54
CA LEU A 2 -1.48 -4.91 1.20
C LEU A 2 -1.95 -4.00 2.35
N ALA A 3 -3.05 -4.36 3.02
CA ALA A 3 -3.57 -3.61 4.17
C ALA A 3 -2.52 -3.45 5.29
N ARG A 4 -1.78 -4.52 5.60
CA ARG A 4 -0.72 -4.48 6.62
C ARG A 4 0.45 -3.59 6.23
N VAL A 5 0.81 -3.55 4.95
CA VAL A 5 1.82 -2.60 4.43
C VAL A 5 1.32 -1.15 4.57
N VAL A 6 0.02 -0.90 4.36
CA VAL A 6 -0.56 0.43 4.57
C VAL A 6 -0.59 0.81 6.04
N GLU A 7 -0.99 -0.10 6.92
CA GLU A 7 -0.92 0.09 8.38
C GLU A 7 0.48 0.51 8.81
N CYS A 8 1.52 -0.22 8.40
CA CYS A 8 2.91 0.13 8.75
C CYS A 8 3.35 1.47 8.13
N ARG A 9 3.19 1.66 6.82
CA ARG A 9 3.77 2.79 6.09
C ARG A 9 3.02 4.11 6.31
N PHE A 10 1.68 4.05 6.41
CA PHE A 10 0.83 5.24 6.47
C PHE A 10 0.40 5.57 7.89
N PHE A 11 -0.04 4.57 8.66
CA PHE A 11 -0.60 4.80 9.99
C PHE A 11 0.46 4.73 11.10
N ALA A 12 1.39 3.78 11.02
CA ALA A 12 2.48 3.65 11.99
C ALA A 12 3.72 4.50 11.64
N GLY A 13 3.80 5.02 10.41
CA GLY A 13 4.90 5.88 9.96
C GLY A 13 6.23 5.17 9.68
N PHE A 14 6.22 3.84 9.53
CA PHE A 14 7.43 3.04 9.31
C PHE A 14 8.07 3.29 7.94
N THR A 15 9.40 3.14 7.88
CA THR A 15 10.16 3.05 6.63
C THR A 15 9.89 1.74 5.90
N GLU A 16 10.46 1.58 4.69
CA GLU A 16 10.31 0.34 3.93
C GLU A 16 11.07 -0.81 4.57
N GLU A 17 12.24 -0.52 5.15
CA GLU A 17 13.10 -1.46 5.86
C GLU A 17 12.45 -1.90 7.18
N GLU A 18 11.89 -0.95 7.94
CA GLU A 18 11.15 -1.26 9.17
C GLU A 18 9.89 -2.06 8.89
N THR A 19 9.16 -1.73 7.83
CA THR A 19 7.99 -2.50 7.39
C THR A 19 8.40 -3.90 6.92
N ALA A 20 9.52 -4.03 6.23
CA ALA A 20 10.06 -5.32 5.78
C ALA A 20 10.40 -6.22 6.97
N LEU A 21 11.08 -5.67 7.98
CA LEU A 21 11.38 -6.36 9.23
C LEU A 21 10.11 -6.73 10.01
N ALA A 22 9.17 -5.79 10.16
CA ALA A 22 7.93 -6.01 10.91
C ALA A 22 7.01 -7.07 10.29
N LEU A 23 7.09 -7.26 8.97
CA LEU A 23 6.25 -8.17 8.21
C LEU A 23 6.97 -9.43 7.71
N ASP A 24 8.25 -9.59 8.07
CA ASP A 24 9.12 -10.69 7.65
C ASP A 24 9.11 -10.96 6.14
N ILE A 25 9.37 -9.90 5.37
CA ILE A 25 9.38 -9.90 3.90
C ILE A 25 10.50 -9.02 3.38
N SER A 26 10.89 -9.17 2.11
CA SER A 26 11.89 -8.26 1.54
C SER A 26 11.34 -6.85 1.31
N ASP A 27 12.22 -5.87 1.46
CA ASP A 27 12.06 -4.46 1.08
C ASP A 27 11.53 -4.30 -0.37
N ARG A 28 12.03 -5.10 -1.31
CA ARG A 28 11.50 -5.16 -2.69
C ARG A 28 10.02 -5.52 -2.71
N THR A 29 9.60 -6.45 -1.86
CA THR A 29 8.21 -6.89 -1.78
C THR A 29 7.34 -5.88 -1.04
N VAL A 30 7.88 -5.11 -0.09
CA VAL A 30 7.21 -3.95 0.52
C VAL A 30 6.94 -2.87 -0.52
N ARG A 31 7.96 -2.47 -1.30
CA ARG A 31 7.82 -1.45 -2.37
C ARG A 31 6.73 -1.80 -3.37
N ARG A 32 6.74 -3.04 -3.89
CA ARG A 32 5.75 -3.53 -4.86
C ARG A 32 4.33 -3.48 -4.28
N ASP A 33 4.18 -3.95 -3.05
CA ASP A 33 2.88 -3.97 -2.38
C ASP A 33 2.39 -2.57 -2.04
N TRP A 34 3.29 -1.67 -1.65
CA TRP A 34 2.96 -0.28 -1.37
C TRP A 34 2.42 0.44 -2.60
N ILE A 35 3.05 0.26 -3.76
CA ILE A 35 2.57 0.80 -5.04
C ILE A 35 1.16 0.26 -5.34
N LYS A 36 0.97 -1.07 -5.25
CA LYS A 36 -0.32 -1.71 -5.52
C LYS A 36 -1.41 -1.22 -4.57
N ALA A 37 -1.10 -1.10 -3.28
CA ALA A 37 -2.04 -0.64 -2.27
C ALA A 37 -2.49 0.80 -2.56
N ARG A 38 -1.56 1.70 -2.91
CA ARG A 38 -1.89 3.07 -3.29
C ARG A 38 -2.76 3.14 -4.53
N THR A 39 -2.47 2.37 -5.59
CA THR A 39 -3.31 2.33 -6.79
C THR A 39 -4.75 1.93 -6.46
N ILE A 40 -4.93 0.89 -5.64
CA ILE A 40 -6.27 0.43 -5.22
C ILE A 40 -6.98 1.52 -4.40
N LEU A 41 -6.31 2.11 -3.41
CA LEU A 41 -6.90 3.14 -2.57
C LEU A 41 -7.29 4.38 -3.37
N HIS A 42 -6.44 4.82 -4.31
CA HIS A 42 -6.78 5.93 -5.20
C HIS A 42 -8.01 5.61 -6.07
N GLY A 43 -8.14 4.39 -6.60
CA GLY A 43 -9.32 3.99 -7.37
C GLY A 43 -10.59 3.79 -6.54
N MET A 44 -10.47 3.54 -5.24
CA MET A 44 -11.62 3.42 -4.32
C MET A 44 -12.06 4.77 -3.75
N LEU A 45 -11.12 5.68 -3.48
CA LEU A 45 -11.38 7.00 -2.92
C LEU A 45 -11.68 8.05 -3.99
N GLY A 46 -11.18 7.86 -5.21
CA GLY A 46 -11.67 8.55 -6.39
C GLY A 46 -12.98 7.90 -6.84
N SER A 47 -14.07 8.66 -6.85
CA SER A 47 -15.41 8.32 -7.38
C SER A 47 -15.36 7.37 -8.59
N PRO A 48 -16.29 6.40 -8.72
CA PRO A 48 -16.18 5.31 -9.68
C PRO A 48 -15.89 5.81 -11.10
N VAL A 49 -14.82 5.29 -11.69
CA VAL A 49 -14.63 5.34 -13.14
C VAL A 49 -15.79 4.55 -13.76
N GLY A 50 -16.72 5.28 -14.37
CA GLY A 50 -17.96 4.71 -14.91
C GLY A 50 -19.07 5.74 -15.09
N GLU A 51 -18.80 6.84 -15.79
CA GLU A 51 -19.82 7.49 -16.63
C GLU A 51 -19.25 7.52 -18.05
N ASP A 52 -19.76 6.60 -18.86
CA ASP A 52 -19.68 6.67 -20.31
C ASP A 52 -20.26 8.03 -20.77
N THR A 53 -19.45 8.84 -21.45
CA THR A 53 -19.90 9.96 -22.29
C THR A 53 -19.12 9.96 -23.58
#